data_AF-A0ABD6HN46-F1
#
_entry.id   AF-A0ABD6HN46-F1
#
_cell.length_a   1.000
_cell.length_b   1.000
_cell.length_c   1.000
_cell.angle_alpha   90.00
_cell.angle_beta   90.00
_cell.angle_gamma   90.00
#
_symmetry.space_group_name_H-M   'P 1'
#
loop_
_entity.id
_entity.type
_entity.pdbx_description
1 polymer ?
#
loop_
_entity_poly.entity_id
_entity_poly.type
_entity_poly.pdbx_seq_one_letter_code
_entity_poly.pdbx_strand_id
1 'polypeptide(L)'
;MTWPNVTINQLNQRQGRINEVERTVLYVGPAESGDGDLVALNSQSDIDTALTAASEVLREVVRVAKVNAGQNWQAYALLIKKDAEPATWPAAIENVQDLISVEGVVAVTQLADVKEGRTAIEAYSALRETLVSKLGRWVWFALTVAGPLALPGEGGKAGVTWANYLKFQAELAKDIAAHAVQLVPALWGNEAGALGGRLCNRSVTIADSPARVKTGAIVGLGIGSSDLPVDSAGMELELAQLRAMHDLRYSVPMWYADYEGIYWADGLTLDVKGGDYPVIEYLRIVDKAARRVRIQAIAKIGDRSLNSTPASIASHKTYFSRTLREMSRSTQINGVTFPGEVKPPKAGDVDISWADAETVHIYLVVRPYESPKSITVSIMLDTSLEA
;
A
#
# COMPACT_ATOMS: atom_id res chain seq x y z
N MET A 1 -18.31 -22.91 -58.32
CA MET A 1 -19.06 -21.65 -58.16
C MET A 1 -19.45 -21.53 -56.70
N THR A 2 -18.96 -20.50 -56.02
CA THR A 2 -19.28 -20.24 -54.60
C THR A 2 -20.43 -19.24 -54.54
N TRP A 3 -21.50 -19.55 -53.81
CA TRP A 3 -22.65 -18.65 -53.64
C TRP A 3 -22.25 -17.49 -52.71
N PRO A 4 -22.42 -16.22 -53.10
CA PRO A 4 -22.15 -15.10 -52.21
C PRO A 4 -23.13 -15.11 -51.03
N ASN A 5 -22.65 -15.33 -49.82
CA ASN A 5 -23.42 -15.19 -48.59
C ASN A 5 -22.69 -14.30 -47.57
N VAL A 6 -23.45 -13.69 -46.67
CA VAL A 6 -22.92 -12.92 -45.54
C VAL A 6 -23.53 -13.49 -44.26
N THR A 7 -22.69 -13.80 -43.27
CA THR A 7 -23.12 -14.21 -41.93
C THR A 7 -22.52 -13.25 -40.92
N ILE A 8 -23.35 -12.67 -40.06
CA ILE A 8 -22.94 -11.72 -39.03
C ILE A 8 -22.95 -12.44 -37.68
N ASN A 9 -21.81 -12.45 -36.98
CA ASN A 9 -21.68 -13.01 -35.64
C ASN A 9 -21.40 -11.89 -34.63
N GLN A 10 -22.07 -11.91 -33.48
CA GLN A 10 -21.76 -11.04 -32.36
C GLN A 10 -20.84 -11.77 -31.38
N LEU A 11 -19.53 -11.58 -31.54
CA LEU A 11 -18.52 -12.23 -30.69
C LEU A 11 -18.21 -11.37 -29.46
N ASN A 12 -18.23 -11.98 -28.27
CA ASN A 12 -17.81 -11.30 -27.05
C ASN A 12 -16.28 -11.28 -26.95
N GLN A 13 -15.69 -10.11 -27.20
CA GLN A 13 -14.25 -9.88 -27.20
C GLN A 13 -13.66 -9.64 -25.80
N ARG A 14 -14.49 -9.59 -24.75
CA ARG A 14 -14.09 -9.29 -23.35
C ARG A 14 -13.21 -8.03 -23.20
N GLN A 15 -13.52 -6.99 -23.97
CA GLN A 15 -12.76 -5.72 -24.00
C GLN A 15 -13.24 -4.67 -22.98
N GLY A 16 -14.09 -5.07 -22.04
CA GLY A 16 -14.63 -4.18 -21.00
C GLY A 16 -13.55 -3.65 -20.05
N ARG A 17 -13.86 -2.55 -19.37
CA ARG A 17 -12.98 -1.99 -18.33
C ARG A 17 -12.97 -2.91 -17.11
N ILE A 18 -11.78 -3.17 -16.58
CA ILE A 18 -11.60 -3.85 -15.30
C ILE A 18 -11.86 -2.85 -14.18
N ASN A 19 -12.73 -3.20 -13.23
CA ASN A 19 -13.02 -2.35 -12.07
C ASN A 19 -11.76 -2.12 -11.24
N GLU A 20 -11.61 -0.90 -10.73
CA GLU A 20 -10.47 -0.51 -9.92
C GLU A 20 -10.60 -1.09 -8.51
N VAL A 21 -9.59 -1.85 -8.06
CA VAL A 21 -9.47 -2.29 -6.65
C VAL A 21 -8.59 -1.31 -5.87
N GLU A 22 -7.73 -0.59 -6.58
CA GLU A 22 -6.82 0.39 -6.02
C GLU A 22 -7.56 1.45 -5.18
N ARG A 23 -6.94 1.86 -4.06
CA ARG A 23 -7.45 2.83 -3.08
C ARG A 23 -8.68 2.36 -2.29
N THR A 24 -8.88 1.04 -2.22
CA THR A 24 -9.84 0.42 -1.30
C THR A 24 -9.06 -0.33 -0.22
N VAL A 25 -9.26 0.05 1.04
CA VAL A 25 -8.51 -0.51 2.19
C VAL A 25 -9.46 -1.17 3.17
N LEU A 26 -9.04 -2.31 3.71
CA LEU A 26 -9.68 -2.97 4.84
C LEU A 26 -8.99 -2.55 6.15
N TYR A 27 -9.73 -1.98 7.09
CA TYR A 27 -9.26 -1.65 8.43
C TYR A 27 -9.65 -2.77 9.39
N VAL A 28 -8.67 -3.37 10.06
CA VAL A 28 -8.89 -4.53 10.94
C VAL A 28 -8.50 -4.14 12.34
N GLY A 29 -9.35 -4.41 13.33
CA GLY A 29 -9.03 -4.04 14.70
C GLY A 29 -9.98 -4.60 15.76
N PRO A 30 -9.63 -4.42 17.04
CA PRO A 30 -10.35 -5.01 18.14
C PRO A 30 -11.72 -4.34 18.34
N ALA A 31 -12.69 -5.14 18.75
CA ALA A 31 -14.07 -4.77 19.04
C ALA A 31 -14.59 -5.54 20.27
N GLU A 32 -15.50 -4.92 21.03
CA GLU A 32 -16.14 -5.53 22.21
C GLU A 32 -17.21 -6.57 21.80
N SER A 33 -17.75 -6.45 20.59
CA SER A 33 -18.71 -7.39 19.99
C SER A 33 -18.62 -7.32 18.45
N GLY A 34 -19.28 -8.25 17.75
CA GLY A 34 -19.26 -8.30 16.28
C GLY A 34 -17.98 -8.92 15.72
N ASP A 35 -17.38 -9.89 16.40
CA ASP A 35 -16.21 -10.62 15.90
C ASP A 35 -16.51 -11.27 14.54
N GLY A 36 -15.74 -10.92 13.51
CA GLY A 36 -15.96 -11.33 12.13
C GLY A 36 -16.91 -10.44 11.32
N ASP A 37 -17.51 -9.41 11.92
CA ASP A 37 -18.40 -8.48 11.21
C ASP A 37 -17.61 -7.61 10.23
N LEU A 38 -18.09 -7.58 8.99
CA LEU A 38 -17.56 -6.76 7.91
C LEU A 38 -18.48 -5.56 7.67
N VAL A 39 -17.95 -4.36 7.89
CA VAL A 39 -18.69 -3.10 7.77
C VAL A 39 -18.19 -2.31 6.56
N ALA A 40 -19.09 -1.95 5.65
CA ALA A 40 -18.76 -1.09 4.51
C ALA A 40 -18.78 0.40 4.91
N LEU A 41 -17.75 1.14 4.51
CA LEU A 41 -17.55 2.55 4.86
C LEU A 41 -17.30 3.39 3.62
N ASN A 42 -17.73 4.65 3.66
CA ASN A 42 -17.45 5.62 2.61
C ASN A 42 -17.31 7.04 3.17
N SER A 43 -17.07 8.03 2.30
CA SER A 43 -16.94 9.44 2.68
C SER A 43 -18.14 10.01 3.45
N GLN A 44 -19.32 9.41 3.40
CA GLN A 44 -20.54 9.85 4.09
C GLN A 44 -20.80 9.10 5.40
N SER A 45 -20.15 7.95 5.64
CA SER A 45 -20.34 7.16 6.86
C SER A 45 -19.98 7.97 8.10
N ASP A 46 -20.86 7.96 9.10
CA ASP A 46 -20.53 8.36 10.46
C ASP A 46 -19.79 7.20 11.13
N ILE A 47 -18.53 7.42 11.51
CA ILE A 47 -17.64 6.36 12.02
C ILE A 47 -18.06 5.91 13.42
N ASP A 48 -18.58 6.80 14.26
CA ASP A 48 -19.00 6.43 15.62
C ASP A 48 -20.26 5.56 15.60
N THR A 49 -21.18 5.86 14.69
CA THR A 49 -22.40 5.07 14.49
C THR A 49 -22.12 3.78 13.71
N ALA A 50 -21.28 3.81 12.68
CA ALA A 50 -21.00 2.63 11.86
C ALA A 50 -20.12 1.60 12.59
N LEU A 51 -19.24 2.04 13.50
CA LEU A 51 -18.29 1.20 14.22
C LEU A 51 -18.49 1.26 15.73
N THR A 52 -19.73 1.33 16.21
CA THR A 52 -20.02 1.47 17.65
C THR A 52 -19.40 0.37 18.52
N ALA A 53 -19.29 -0.86 17.99
CA ALA A 53 -18.68 -1.98 18.71
C ALA A 53 -17.14 -1.98 18.68
N ALA A 54 -16.52 -1.18 17.79
CA ALA A 54 -15.07 -1.12 17.63
C ALA A 54 -14.39 -0.35 18.77
N SER A 55 -13.16 -0.74 19.08
CA SER A 55 -12.28 0.01 19.97
C SER A 55 -12.13 1.47 19.51
N GLU A 56 -11.89 2.36 20.47
CA GLU A 56 -11.62 3.77 20.19
C GLU A 56 -10.44 3.94 19.23
N VAL A 57 -9.36 3.17 19.42
CA VAL A 57 -8.18 3.21 18.55
C VAL A 57 -8.55 2.86 17.10
N LEU A 58 -9.35 1.82 16.87
CA LEU A 58 -9.81 1.46 15.52
C LEU A 58 -10.68 2.57 14.92
N ARG A 59 -11.61 3.15 15.70
CA ARG A 59 -12.44 4.27 15.24
C ARG A 59 -11.61 5.48 14.85
N GLU A 60 -10.60 5.84 15.65
CA GLU A 60 -9.72 6.98 15.36
C GLU A 60 -8.82 6.75 14.15
N VAL A 61 -8.29 5.53 13.98
CA VAL A 61 -7.56 5.12 12.76
C VAL A 61 -8.44 5.26 11.51
N VAL A 62 -9.69 4.79 11.56
CA VAL A 62 -10.62 4.88 10.43
C VAL A 62 -11.04 6.34 10.18
N ARG A 63 -11.22 7.13 11.24
CA ARG A 63 -11.59 8.55 11.15
C ARG A 63 -10.50 9.36 10.45
N VAL A 64 -9.24 9.22 10.88
CA VAL A 64 -8.13 9.96 10.26
C VAL A 64 -7.87 9.48 8.83
N ALA A 65 -8.09 8.20 8.54
CA ALA A 65 -8.02 7.67 7.18
C ALA A 65 -9.03 8.34 6.25
N LYS A 66 -10.29 8.44 6.68
CA LYS A 66 -11.36 9.10 5.92
C LYS A 66 -10.99 10.54 5.55
N VAL A 67 -10.40 11.29 6.47
CA VAL A 67 -10.02 12.70 6.25
C VAL A 67 -8.85 12.83 5.28
N ASN A 68 -7.84 11.95 5.37
CA ASN A 68 -6.65 12.01 4.50
C ASN A 68 -6.89 11.42 3.09
N ALA A 69 -7.92 10.61 2.91
CA ALA A 69 -8.27 10.01 1.62
C ALA A 69 -8.99 10.95 0.65
N GLY A 70 -9.60 12.04 1.15
CA GLY A 70 -10.33 12.99 0.33
C GLY A 70 -11.65 12.45 -0.24
N GLN A 71 -12.04 12.97 -1.41
CA GLN A 71 -13.35 12.69 -2.00
C GLN A 71 -13.44 11.27 -2.60
N ASN A 72 -14.64 10.69 -2.55
CA ASN A 72 -14.94 9.35 -3.09
C ASN A 72 -14.09 8.24 -2.44
N TRP A 73 -13.84 8.37 -1.14
CA TRP A 73 -13.20 7.34 -0.33
C TRP A 73 -14.20 6.21 -0.04
N GLN A 74 -13.69 4.98 -0.13
CA GLN A 74 -14.39 3.75 0.17
C GLN A 74 -13.46 2.83 0.93
N ALA A 75 -13.98 2.14 1.93
CA ALA A 75 -13.22 1.24 2.77
C ALA A 75 -14.14 0.16 3.35
N TYR A 76 -13.51 -0.83 3.98
CA TYR A 76 -14.20 -1.78 4.82
C TYR A 76 -13.55 -1.76 6.21
N ALA A 77 -14.31 -2.13 7.24
CA ALA A 77 -13.76 -2.47 8.54
C ALA A 77 -14.11 -3.92 8.87
N LEU A 78 -13.13 -4.68 9.36
CA LEU A 78 -13.34 -6.02 9.92
C LEU A 78 -13.11 -5.94 11.43
N LEU A 79 -14.16 -6.25 12.17
CA LEU A 79 -14.13 -6.26 13.62
C LEU A 79 -13.57 -7.60 14.09
N ILE A 80 -12.58 -7.55 14.97
CA ILE A 80 -11.95 -8.71 15.58
C ILE A 80 -12.21 -8.70 17.08
N LYS A 81 -12.41 -9.86 17.69
CA LYS A 81 -12.52 -9.98 19.14
C LYS A 81 -11.34 -9.28 19.84
N LYS A 82 -11.65 -8.44 20.85
CA LYS A 82 -10.70 -7.60 21.58
C LYS A 82 -9.41 -8.29 22.04
N ASP A 83 -9.50 -9.51 22.56
CA ASP A 83 -8.36 -10.27 23.10
C ASP A 83 -7.80 -11.29 22.10
N ALA A 84 -8.12 -11.17 20.82
CA ALA A 84 -7.57 -12.06 19.81
C ALA A 84 -6.12 -11.69 19.51
N GLU A 85 -5.24 -12.68 19.59
CA GLU A 85 -3.82 -12.55 19.24
C GLU A 85 -3.64 -12.01 17.82
N PRO A 86 -2.82 -10.96 17.58
CA PRO A 86 -2.64 -10.35 16.26
C PRO A 86 -2.26 -11.35 15.14
N ALA A 87 -1.52 -12.41 15.49
CA ALA A 87 -1.13 -13.47 14.56
C ALA A 87 -2.30 -14.33 14.06
N THR A 88 -3.48 -14.26 14.71
CA THR A 88 -4.69 -15.01 14.31
C THR A 88 -5.60 -14.23 13.36
N TRP A 89 -5.45 -12.89 13.31
CA TRP A 89 -6.27 -12.01 12.48
C TRP A 89 -6.18 -12.32 10.98
N PRO A 90 -5.01 -12.75 10.43
CA PRO A 90 -4.92 -13.17 9.04
C PRO A 90 -5.98 -14.16 8.56
N ALA A 91 -6.40 -15.12 9.41
CA ALA A 91 -7.45 -16.07 9.05
C ALA A 91 -8.82 -15.38 8.86
N ALA A 92 -9.16 -14.42 9.71
CA ALA A 92 -10.39 -13.64 9.56
C ALA A 92 -10.35 -12.77 8.30
N ILE A 93 -9.19 -12.18 8.00
CA ILE A 93 -8.98 -11.41 6.76
C ILE A 93 -9.14 -12.31 5.54
N GLU A 94 -8.55 -13.51 5.53
CA GLU A 94 -8.70 -14.48 4.43
C GLU A 94 -10.17 -14.82 4.18
N ASN A 95 -10.93 -15.10 5.24
CA ASN A 95 -12.34 -15.49 5.15
C ASN A 95 -13.22 -14.44 4.47
N VAL A 96 -12.95 -13.15 4.66
CA VAL A 96 -13.75 -12.09 4.03
C VAL A 96 -13.33 -11.78 2.60
N GLN A 97 -12.21 -12.32 2.12
CA GLN A 97 -11.76 -12.05 0.75
C GLN A 97 -12.75 -12.58 -0.28
N ASP A 98 -13.49 -13.66 -0.06
CA ASP A 98 -14.50 -14.10 -1.05
C ASP A 98 -15.64 -13.09 -1.25
N LEU A 99 -15.87 -12.19 -0.28
CA LEU A 99 -16.92 -11.18 -0.31
C LEU A 99 -16.45 -9.84 -0.87
N ILE A 100 -15.22 -9.44 -0.56
CA ILE A 100 -14.66 -8.11 -0.91
C ILE A 100 -13.30 -8.23 -1.56
N SER A 101 -12.93 -7.26 -2.39
CA SER A 101 -11.56 -7.13 -2.94
C SER A 101 -10.99 -5.78 -2.53
N VAL A 102 -9.78 -5.79 -1.96
CA VAL A 102 -9.10 -4.59 -1.45
C VAL A 102 -7.67 -4.53 -1.96
N GLU A 103 -7.13 -3.32 -2.06
CA GLU A 103 -5.73 -3.08 -2.43
C GLU A 103 -4.79 -3.39 -1.25
N GLY A 104 -5.23 -3.05 -0.04
CA GLY A 104 -4.44 -3.19 1.16
C GLY A 104 -5.25 -3.34 2.43
N VAL A 105 -4.55 -3.68 3.50
CA VAL A 105 -5.09 -3.89 4.83
C VAL A 105 -4.30 -3.05 5.83
N VAL A 106 -5.01 -2.27 6.64
CA VAL A 106 -4.44 -1.60 7.81
C VAL A 106 -4.91 -2.34 9.04
N ALA A 107 -4.01 -3.04 9.71
CA ALA A 107 -4.32 -3.80 10.91
C ALA A 107 -3.85 -3.06 12.17
N VAL A 108 -4.80 -2.70 13.02
CA VAL A 108 -4.63 -1.96 14.27
C VAL A 108 -4.20 -2.92 15.40
N THR A 109 -3.11 -3.65 15.15
CA THR A 109 -2.56 -4.72 16.00
C THR A 109 -1.89 -4.23 17.29
N GLN A 110 -1.47 -2.95 17.35
CA GLN A 110 -0.71 -2.36 18.47
C GLN A 110 0.41 -3.27 18.99
N LEU A 111 1.34 -3.67 18.11
CA LEU A 111 2.40 -4.63 18.47
C LEU A 111 3.27 -4.06 19.61
N ALA A 112 3.22 -4.70 20.78
CA ALA A 112 3.90 -4.25 22.00
C ALA A 112 4.92 -5.25 22.56
N ASP A 113 4.97 -6.47 22.01
CA ASP A 113 5.95 -7.50 22.35
C ASP A 113 6.73 -7.92 21.10
N VAL A 114 8.03 -8.19 21.27
CA VAL A 114 8.92 -8.55 20.16
C VAL A 114 8.55 -9.93 19.61
N LYS A 115 8.32 -10.93 20.47
CA LYS A 115 8.08 -12.30 20.03
C LYS A 115 6.73 -12.40 19.32
N GLU A 116 5.67 -11.93 19.97
CA GLU A 116 4.31 -11.93 19.40
C GLU A 116 4.24 -11.06 18.15
N GLY A 117 4.88 -9.88 18.18
CA GLY A 117 4.94 -8.97 17.04
C GLY A 117 5.61 -9.59 15.82
N ARG A 118 6.74 -10.29 16.00
CA ARG A 118 7.42 -11.01 14.91
C ARG A 118 6.54 -12.13 14.35
N THR A 119 5.90 -12.92 15.21
CA THR A 119 4.95 -13.96 14.78
C THR A 119 3.79 -13.37 13.98
N ALA A 120 3.26 -12.22 14.41
CA ALA A 120 2.22 -11.51 13.66
C ALA A 120 2.73 -11.06 12.28
N ILE A 121 3.88 -10.39 12.21
CA ILE A 121 4.45 -9.92 10.93
C ILE A 121 4.63 -11.08 9.94
N GLU A 122 5.16 -12.21 10.39
CA GLU A 122 5.32 -13.41 9.57
C GLU A 122 3.97 -13.98 9.11
N ALA A 123 2.96 -13.99 9.98
CA ALA A 123 1.61 -14.44 9.63
C ALA A 123 0.96 -13.56 8.54
N TYR A 124 1.15 -12.24 8.59
CA TYR A 124 0.69 -11.32 7.53
C TYR A 124 1.48 -11.49 6.22
N SER A 125 2.78 -11.76 6.30
CA SER A 125 3.59 -12.10 5.13
C SER A 125 3.08 -13.39 4.47
N ALA A 126 2.80 -14.43 5.27
CA ALA A 126 2.26 -15.71 4.79
C ALA A 126 0.84 -15.56 4.22
N LEU A 127 0.02 -14.69 4.81
CA LEU A 127 -1.30 -14.37 4.29
C LEU A 127 -1.22 -13.84 2.86
N ARG A 128 -0.28 -12.94 2.55
CA ARG A 128 -0.12 -12.44 1.19
C ARG A 128 0.04 -13.58 0.19
N GLU A 129 0.95 -14.50 0.47
CA GLU A 129 1.23 -15.64 -0.40
C GLU A 129 0.02 -16.59 -0.49
N THR A 130 -0.74 -16.73 0.61
CA THR A 130 -2.00 -17.48 0.62
C THR A 130 -3.05 -16.84 -0.28
N LEU A 131 -3.21 -15.51 -0.22
CA LEU A 131 -4.16 -14.77 -1.07
C LEU A 131 -3.75 -14.79 -2.55
N VAL A 132 -2.47 -14.70 -2.85
CA VAL A 132 -1.94 -14.79 -4.22
C VAL A 132 -2.15 -16.21 -4.76
N SER A 133 -1.78 -17.24 -4.02
CA SER A 133 -1.87 -18.64 -4.48
C SER A 133 -3.31 -19.14 -4.59
N LYS A 134 -4.17 -18.83 -3.62
CA LYS A 134 -5.56 -19.31 -3.58
C LYS A 134 -6.51 -18.50 -4.46
N LEU A 135 -6.38 -17.17 -4.43
CA LEU A 135 -7.37 -16.27 -5.05
C LEU A 135 -6.78 -15.41 -6.20
N GLY A 136 -5.46 -15.38 -6.37
CA GLY A 136 -4.80 -14.47 -7.30
C GLY A 136 -5.01 -13.02 -6.91
N ARG A 137 -4.85 -12.71 -5.62
CA ARG A 137 -5.05 -11.38 -5.04
C ARG A 137 -3.76 -10.86 -4.44
N TRP A 138 -3.37 -9.68 -4.87
CA TRP A 138 -2.19 -8.97 -4.40
C TRP A 138 -2.62 -7.85 -3.45
N VAL A 139 -2.22 -7.97 -2.18
CA VAL A 139 -2.65 -7.13 -1.07
C VAL A 139 -1.44 -6.71 -0.24
N TRP A 140 -1.28 -5.42 0.04
CA TRP A 140 -0.26 -4.91 0.97
C TRP A 140 -0.83 -4.77 2.39
N PHE A 141 0.05 -4.76 3.38
CA PHE A 141 -0.33 -4.71 4.80
C PHE A 141 0.41 -3.57 5.51
N ALA A 142 -0.30 -2.82 6.35
CA ALA A 142 0.28 -1.90 7.31
C ALA A 142 -0.12 -2.33 8.72
N LEU A 143 0.86 -2.67 9.55
CA LEU A 143 0.65 -3.10 10.92
C LEU A 143 1.02 -1.96 11.87
N THR A 144 0.13 -1.66 12.81
CA THR A 144 0.43 -0.67 13.85
C THR A 144 1.36 -1.26 14.90
N VAL A 145 2.42 -0.53 15.23
CA VAL A 145 3.32 -0.84 16.35
C VAL A 145 3.00 0.10 17.49
N ALA A 146 2.87 -0.44 18.71
CA ALA A 146 2.49 0.36 19.86
C ALA A 146 3.46 1.53 20.09
N GLY A 147 2.92 2.67 20.54
CA GLY A 147 3.74 3.83 20.95
C GLY A 147 4.54 3.54 22.23
N PRO A 148 5.55 4.36 22.56
CA PRO A 148 6.45 4.12 23.69
C PRO A 148 5.71 4.05 25.04
N LEU A 149 4.63 4.81 25.21
CA LEU A 149 3.83 4.84 26.44
C LEU A 149 2.95 3.59 26.63
N ALA A 150 2.70 2.83 25.57
CA ALA A 150 1.91 1.59 25.61
C ALA A 150 2.78 0.34 25.77
N LEU A 151 4.11 0.45 25.64
CA LEU A 151 5.01 -0.68 25.84
C LEU A 151 5.19 -1.03 27.32
N PRO A 152 5.42 -2.31 27.67
CA PRO A 152 5.77 -2.70 29.03
C PRO A 152 7.20 -2.22 29.36
N GLY A 153 7.30 -1.31 30.33
CA GLY A 153 8.54 -0.80 30.88
C GLY A 153 9.03 -1.54 32.14
N GLU A 154 10.00 -0.95 32.82
CA GLU A 154 10.61 -1.54 34.02
C GLU A 154 9.60 -1.79 35.13
N GLY A 155 9.66 -2.96 35.76
CA GLY A 155 8.74 -3.36 36.83
C GLY A 155 7.29 -3.56 36.38
N GLY A 156 7.05 -3.72 35.07
CA GLY A 156 5.72 -3.96 34.50
C GLY A 156 4.84 -2.71 34.36
N LYS A 157 5.40 -1.51 34.57
CA LYS A 157 4.70 -0.25 34.33
C LYS A 157 4.69 0.07 32.84
N ALA A 158 3.58 0.59 32.32
CA ALA A 158 3.52 1.06 30.94
C ALA A 158 4.44 2.26 30.74
N GLY A 159 5.15 2.28 29.62
CA GLY A 159 6.04 3.36 29.20
C GLY A 159 7.51 2.98 29.16
N VAL A 160 8.16 3.33 28.04
CA VAL A 160 9.61 3.27 27.89
C VAL A 160 10.17 4.59 27.36
N THR A 161 11.48 4.80 27.55
CA THR A 161 12.20 5.93 26.96
C THR A 161 12.37 5.76 25.46
N TRP A 162 12.64 6.85 24.73
CA TRP A 162 12.93 6.79 23.28
C TRP A 162 14.07 5.82 22.93
N ALA A 163 15.12 5.78 23.76
CA ALA A 163 16.26 4.88 23.54
C ALA A 163 15.84 3.40 23.67
N ASN A 164 14.99 3.07 24.64
CA ASN A 164 14.47 1.71 24.79
C ASN A 164 13.43 1.37 23.71
N TYR A 165 12.66 2.36 23.27
CA TYR A 165 11.71 2.22 22.17
C TYR A 165 12.41 1.87 20.85
N LEU A 166 13.54 2.54 20.53
CA LEU A 166 14.35 2.22 19.35
C LEU A 166 14.96 0.81 19.43
N LYS A 167 15.39 0.35 20.62
CA LYS A 167 15.86 -1.04 20.80
C LYS A 167 14.75 -2.06 20.54
N PHE A 168 13.55 -1.80 21.08
CA PHE A 168 12.38 -2.63 20.82
C PHE A 168 12.07 -2.70 19.31
N GLN A 169 11.98 -1.54 18.65
CA GLN A 169 11.72 -1.48 17.21
C GLN A 169 12.79 -2.19 16.38
N ALA A 170 14.07 -2.03 16.76
CA ALA A 170 15.18 -2.69 16.08
C ALA A 170 15.04 -4.21 16.16
N GLU A 171 14.80 -4.77 17.35
CA GLU A 171 14.62 -6.22 17.53
C GLU A 171 13.31 -6.75 16.90
N LEU A 172 12.23 -5.96 16.91
CA LEU A 172 10.96 -6.31 16.25
C LEU A 172 11.16 -6.48 14.73
N ALA A 173 11.85 -5.56 14.06
CA ALA A 173 12.04 -5.59 12.60
C ALA A 173 13.26 -6.39 12.13
N LYS A 174 14.13 -6.83 13.04
CA LYS A 174 15.42 -7.47 12.74
C LYS A 174 15.28 -8.71 11.86
N ASP A 175 16.05 -8.77 10.78
CA ASP A 175 16.14 -9.91 9.86
C ASP A 175 14.78 -10.39 9.29
N ILE A 176 13.73 -9.56 9.36
CA ILE A 176 12.46 -9.85 8.71
C ILE A 176 12.53 -9.45 7.24
N ALA A 177 12.09 -10.38 6.39
CA ALA A 177 11.88 -10.23 4.96
C ALA A 177 10.37 -10.37 4.64
N ALA A 178 9.67 -9.23 4.58
CA ALA A 178 8.25 -9.17 4.27
C ALA A 178 7.97 -7.94 3.39
N HIS A 179 8.27 -8.07 2.09
CA HIS A 179 8.27 -7.00 1.09
C HIS A 179 6.93 -6.25 0.92
N ALA A 180 5.83 -6.80 1.44
CA ALA A 180 4.50 -6.22 1.37
C ALA A 180 3.90 -5.84 2.72
N VAL A 181 4.69 -5.91 3.78
CA VAL A 181 4.30 -5.51 5.13
C VAL A 181 5.04 -4.23 5.48
N GLN A 182 4.28 -3.25 5.97
CA GLN A 182 4.76 -1.98 6.51
C GLN A 182 4.55 -1.97 8.02
N LEU A 183 5.48 -1.37 8.75
CA LEU A 183 5.33 -1.09 10.18
C LEU A 183 5.10 0.40 10.38
N VAL A 184 4.03 0.75 11.10
CA VAL A 184 3.65 2.13 11.39
C VAL A 184 3.55 2.32 12.90
N PRO A 185 4.50 3.03 13.53
CA PRO A 185 4.44 3.36 14.94
C PRO A 185 3.21 4.23 15.25
N ALA A 186 2.48 3.89 16.31
CA ALA A 186 1.35 4.65 16.84
C ALA A 186 1.83 5.63 17.94
N LEU A 187 2.62 6.63 17.56
CA LEU A 187 3.16 7.67 18.45
C LEU A 187 2.06 8.66 18.90
N TRP A 188 1.20 9.04 17.96
CA TRP A 188 -0.01 9.85 18.11
C TRP A 188 -1.29 9.00 18.18
N GLY A 189 -1.19 7.71 17.84
CA GLY A 189 -2.23 6.69 18.03
C GLY A 189 -2.97 6.29 16.75
N ASN A 190 -2.96 7.13 15.71
CA ASN A 190 -3.80 6.96 14.51
C ASN A 190 -3.05 7.01 13.16
N GLU A 191 -1.71 7.02 13.19
CA GLU A 191 -0.81 7.16 12.04
C GLU A 191 -1.09 6.19 10.90
N ALA A 192 -1.34 4.91 11.20
CA ALA A 192 -1.60 3.91 10.15
C ALA A 192 -2.88 4.24 9.36
N GLY A 193 -3.86 4.87 10.01
CA GLY A 193 -5.03 5.43 9.37
C GLY A 193 -4.66 6.57 8.44
N ALA A 194 -3.84 7.51 8.92
CA ALA A 194 -3.40 8.65 8.12
C ALA A 194 -2.61 8.20 6.88
N LEU A 195 -1.73 7.20 7.01
CA LEU A 195 -1.01 6.59 5.89
C LEU A 195 -1.97 5.92 4.91
N GLY A 196 -2.83 5.01 5.40
CA GLY A 196 -3.78 4.29 4.56
C GLY A 196 -4.73 5.23 3.81
N GLY A 197 -5.22 6.27 4.49
CA GLY A 197 -6.03 7.33 3.88
C GLY A 197 -5.26 8.08 2.80
N ARG A 198 -4.03 8.53 3.08
CA ARG A 198 -3.19 9.23 2.11
C ARG A 198 -2.90 8.39 0.86
N LEU A 199 -2.65 7.10 1.02
CA LEU A 199 -2.49 6.16 -0.10
C LEU A 199 -3.77 6.01 -0.95
N CYS A 200 -4.94 6.31 -0.37
CA CYS A 200 -6.22 6.32 -1.07
C CYS A 200 -6.57 7.66 -1.74
N ASN A 201 -5.73 8.68 -1.61
CA ASN A 201 -6.05 10.01 -2.12
C ASN A 201 -6.06 10.05 -3.65
N ARG A 202 -7.18 10.47 -4.23
CA ARG A 202 -7.39 10.50 -5.69
C ARG A 202 -6.78 11.72 -6.39
N SER A 203 -6.23 12.68 -5.65
CA SER A 203 -5.45 13.79 -6.24
C SER A 203 -4.11 13.33 -6.84
N VAL A 204 -3.71 12.08 -6.56
CA VAL A 204 -2.50 11.44 -7.04
C VAL A 204 -2.77 10.01 -7.53
N THR A 205 -1.77 9.43 -8.19
CA THR A 205 -1.82 8.04 -8.65
C THR A 205 -1.33 7.09 -7.55
N ILE A 206 -1.49 5.78 -7.76
CA ILE A 206 -0.91 4.79 -6.83
C ILE A 206 0.63 4.75 -6.88
N ALA A 207 1.23 5.38 -7.90
CA ALA A 207 2.67 5.47 -8.11
C ALA A 207 3.31 6.63 -7.34
N ASP A 208 2.52 7.54 -6.79
CA ASP A 208 3.03 8.66 -6.01
C ASP A 208 3.39 8.20 -4.59
N SER A 209 4.61 8.51 -4.16
CA SER A 209 5.07 8.24 -2.80
C SER A 209 4.21 9.01 -1.78
N PRO A 210 3.87 8.41 -0.62
CA PRO A 210 3.21 9.13 0.46
C PRO A 210 4.06 10.29 0.99
N ALA A 211 5.38 10.31 0.75
CA ALA A 211 6.27 11.42 1.13
C ALA A 211 6.02 12.73 0.35
N ARG A 212 5.17 12.72 -0.69
CA ARG A 212 4.95 13.87 -1.57
C ARG A 212 4.34 15.07 -0.83
N VAL A 213 5.20 16.00 -0.40
CA VAL A 213 4.84 17.24 0.31
C VAL A 213 3.77 18.06 -0.42
N LYS A 214 3.82 18.13 -1.76
CA LYS A 214 2.86 18.86 -2.60
C LYS A 214 1.40 18.34 -2.50
N THR A 215 1.16 17.17 -1.92
CA THR A 215 -0.21 16.70 -1.62
C THR A 215 -0.80 17.30 -0.35
N GLY A 216 -0.02 18.11 0.39
CA GLY A 216 -0.41 18.72 1.65
C GLY A 216 0.09 17.95 2.87
N ALA A 217 0.00 18.60 4.02
CA ALA A 217 0.30 18.02 5.31
C ALA A 217 -0.73 16.96 5.71
N ILE A 218 -0.34 16.09 6.63
CA ILE A 218 -1.23 15.13 7.29
C ILE A 218 -2.25 15.92 8.13
N VAL A 219 -3.51 15.52 8.06
CA VAL A 219 -4.61 16.16 8.79
C VAL A 219 -5.17 15.20 9.83
N GLY A 220 -5.49 15.69 11.03
CA GLY A 220 -6.14 14.90 12.09
C GLY A 220 -5.24 13.87 12.77
N LEU A 221 -3.92 14.09 12.73
CA LEU A 221 -2.97 13.27 13.48
C LEU A 221 -3.10 13.55 14.98
N GLY A 222 -3.17 12.50 15.80
CA GLY A 222 -3.36 12.61 17.24
C GLY A 222 -4.78 12.29 17.71
N ILE A 223 -4.88 11.64 18.87
CA ILE A 223 -6.15 11.36 19.55
C ILE A 223 -6.27 12.34 20.72
N GLY A 224 -7.18 13.31 20.60
CA GLY A 224 -7.45 14.31 21.64
C GLY A 224 -6.42 15.42 21.81
N SER A 225 -5.20 15.27 21.27
CA SER A 225 -4.19 16.33 21.17
C SER A 225 -3.35 16.15 19.89
N SER A 226 -2.86 17.27 19.35
CA SER A 226 -1.89 17.33 18.24
C SER A 226 -0.46 17.66 18.71
N ASP A 227 -0.23 17.73 20.03
CA ASP A 227 1.07 18.01 20.60
C ASP A 227 2.09 16.92 20.22
N LEU A 228 3.37 17.26 20.30
CA LEU A 228 4.42 16.27 20.07
C LEU A 228 4.38 15.19 21.18
N PRO A 229 4.43 13.89 20.83
CA PRO A 229 4.41 12.82 21.80
C PRO A 229 5.61 12.89 22.73
N VAL A 230 5.42 12.44 23.97
CA VAL A 230 6.49 12.31 24.96
C VAL A 230 6.75 10.84 25.28
N ASP A 231 7.98 10.51 25.64
CA ASP A 231 8.32 9.19 26.18
C ASP A 231 8.04 9.09 27.70
N SER A 232 8.39 7.95 28.31
CA SER A 232 8.20 7.74 29.74
C SER A 232 9.05 8.66 30.64
N ALA A 233 10.05 9.36 30.08
CA ALA A 233 10.87 10.34 30.79
C ALA A 233 10.35 11.78 30.60
N GLY A 234 9.26 11.96 29.86
CA GLY A 234 8.72 13.28 29.52
C GLY A 234 9.53 14.01 28.44
N MET A 235 10.39 13.29 27.72
CA MET A 235 11.16 13.86 26.61
C MET A 235 10.27 13.92 25.37
N GLU A 236 10.12 15.11 24.82
CA GLU A 236 9.39 15.34 23.57
C GLU A 236 10.06 14.64 22.39
N LEU A 237 9.25 14.17 21.45
CA LEU A 237 9.69 13.57 20.20
C LEU A 237 10.44 14.59 19.33
N GLU A 238 11.63 14.23 18.85
CA GLU A 238 12.41 15.04 17.90
C GLU A 238 12.58 14.32 16.55
N LEU A 239 13.03 15.06 15.54
CA LEU A 239 13.31 14.51 14.21
C LEU A 239 14.42 13.46 14.22
N ALA A 240 15.34 13.51 15.19
CA ALA A 240 16.41 12.52 15.33
C ALA A 240 15.87 11.13 15.67
N GLN A 241 14.89 11.03 16.59
CA GLN A 241 14.25 9.75 16.91
C GLN A 241 13.50 9.23 15.68
N LEU A 242 12.74 10.08 14.97
CA LEU A 242 12.01 9.69 13.76
C LEU A 242 12.93 9.20 12.64
N ARG A 243 14.07 9.87 12.42
CA ARG A 243 15.07 9.40 11.46
C ARG A 243 15.62 8.02 11.85
N ALA A 244 15.90 7.79 13.13
CA ALA A 244 16.35 6.49 13.60
C ALA A 244 15.28 5.39 13.39
N MET A 245 13.99 5.69 13.60
CA MET A 245 12.90 4.76 13.28
C MET A 245 12.80 4.48 11.77
N HIS A 246 12.94 5.51 10.94
CA HIS A 246 12.95 5.38 9.48
C HIS A 246 14.08 4.45 9.01
N ASP A 247 15.29 4.61 9.55
CA ASP A 247 16.46 3.76 9.23
C ASP A 247 16.24 2.29 9.65
N LEU A 248 15.34 2.03 10.60
CA LEU A 248 14.88 0.71 11.01
C LEU A 248 13.73 0.15 10.14
N ARG A 249 13.37 0.84 9.05
CA ARG A 249 12.29 0.50 8.10
C ARG A 249 10.86 0.77 8.60
N TYR A 250 10.69 1.72 9.52
CA TYR A 250 9.36 2.16 9.95
C TYR A 250 8.87 3.33 9.11
N SER A 251 7.59 3.29 8.73
CA SER A 251 6.92 4.44 8.11
C SER A 251 6.51 5.40 9.20
N VAL A 252 7.11 6.59 9.23
CA VAL A 252 6.89 7.59 10.28
C VAL A 252 6.52 8.97 9.71
N PRO A 253 5.74 9.76 10.46
CA PRO A 253 5.61 11.19 10.18
C PRO A 253 6.95 11.93 10.38
N MET A 254 7.08 13.11 9.81
CA MET A 254 8.21 14.03 9.98
C MET A 254 7.76 15.47 9.72
N TRP A 255 8.59 16.44 10.04
CA TRP A 255 8.35 17.87 9.76
C TRP A 255 9.66 18.56 9.38
N TYR A 256 9.54 19.79 8.90
CA TYR A 256 10.67 20.68 8.63
C TYR A 256 10.62 21.86 9.61
N ALA A 257 11.77 22.41 9.99
CA ALA A 257 11.82 23.52 10.94
C ALA A 257 11.16 24.79 10.38
N ASP A 258 11.38 25.08 9.09
CA ASP A 258 10.93 26.31 8.42
C ASP A 258 9.85 26.04 7.35
N TYR A 259 9.11 24.94 7.47
CA TYR A 259 8.00 24.62 6.57
C TYR A 259 6.87 23.92 7.33
N GLU A 260 5.71 24.56 7.36
CA GLU A 260 4.62 24.19 8.25
C GLU A 260 4.00 22.83 7.90
N GLY A 261 3.59 22.12 8.94
CA GLY A 261 2.84 20.87 8.85
C GLY A 261 3.69 19.61 9.03
N ILE A 262 2.97 18.50 9.23
CA ILE A 262 3.55 17.17 9.37
C ILE A 262 3.36 16.42 8.06
N TYR A 263 4.40 15.77 7.58
CA TYR A 263 4.43 15.00 6.33
C TYR A 263 4.91 13.57 6.62
N TRP A 264 4.85 12.69 5.62
CA TRP A 264 5.45 11.36 5.75
C TRP A 264 6.93 11.40 5.37
N ALA A 265 7.76 10.70 6.14
CA ALA A 265 9.13 10.42 5.71
C ALA A 265 9.11 9.54 4.44
N ASP A 266 8.38 8.41 4.50
CA ASP A 266 8.09 7.55 3.36
C ASP A 266 7.08 6.45 3.75
N GLY A 267 6.67 5.63 2.77
CA GLY A 267 5.94 4.38 2.97
C GLY A 267 6.87 3.18 2.84
N LEU A 268 7.68 2.90 3.85
CA LEU A 268 8.64 1.80 3.86
C LEU A 268 7.96 0.44 4.07
N THR A 269 8.53 -0.59 3.45
CA THR A 269 8.16 -2.00 3.68
C THR A 269 9.31 -2.74 4.37
N LEU A 270 9.05 -3.97 4.82
CA LEU A 270 10.07 -4.87 5.36
C LEU A 270 10.77 -5.71 4.28
N ASP A 271 10.93 -5.18 3.06
CA ASP A 271 11.72 -5.85 2.03
C ASP A 271 13.19 -6.04 2.47
N VAL A 272 13.84 -7.02 1.86
CA VAL A 272 15.26 -7.29 2.09
C VAL A 272 16.13 -6.14 1.62
N LYS A 273 17.32 -6.00 2.19
CA LYS A 273 18.30 -5.00 1.75
C LYS A 273 18.67 -5.27 0.29
N GLY A 274 18.46 -4.27 -0.57
CA GLY A 274 18.69 -4.38 -2.02
C GLY A 274 17.56 -5.09 -2.78
N GLY A 275 16.42 -5.36 -2.15
CA GLY A 275 15.21 -5.83 -2.82
C GLY A 275 14.53 -4.76 -3.67
N ASP A 276 13.52 -5.16 -4.44
CA ASP A 276 12.82 -4.33 -5.42
C ASP A 276 11.69 -3.47 -4.82
N TYR A 277 11.21 -3.83 -3.62
CA TYR A 277 10.03 -3.23 -2.99
C TYR A 277 10.33 -2.58 -1.63
N PRO A 278 11.44 -1.84 -1.42
CA PRO A 278 11.71 -1.19 -0.14
C PRO A 278 10.66 -0.12 0.22
N VAL A 279 9.87 0.32 -0.76
CA VAL A 279 8.86 1.37 -0.65
C VAL A 279 7.55 0.96 -1.31
N ILE A 280 6.44 1.43 -0.76
CA ILE A 280 5.09 0.96 -1.08
C ILE A 280 4.64 1.32 -2.50
N GLU A 281 5.05 2.46 -3.05
CA GLU A 281 4.61 2.90 -4.37
C GLU A 281 5.03 1.93 -5.49
N TYR A 282 6.19 1.28 -5.38
CA TYR A 282 6.65 0.31 -6.37
C TYR A 282 5.83 -0.98 -6.30
N LEU A 283 5.57 -1.47 -5.09
CA LEU A 283 4.74 -2.66 -4.88
C LEU A 283 3.34 -2.47 -5.46
N ARG A 284 2.71 -1.32 -5.18
CA ARG A 284 1.34 -1.02 -5.62
C ARG A 284 1.20 -1.04 -7.14
N ILE A 285 2.18 -0.47 -7.86
CA ILE A 285 2.19 -0.44 -9.32
C ILE A 285 2.25 -1.87 -9.89
N VAL A 286 3.15 -2.70 -9.37
CA VAL A 286 3.32 -4.09 -9.83
C VAL A 286 2.08 -4.92 -9.50
N ASP A 287 1.54 -4.78 -8.29
CA ASP A 287 0.31 -5.47 -7.86
C ASP A 287 -0.88 -5.13 -8.77
N LYS A 288 -1.04 -3.85 -9.15
CA LYS A 288 -2.06 -3.41 -10.11
C LYS A 288 -1.86 -4.06 -11.49
N ALA A 289 -0.64 -4.08 -11.99
CA ALA A 289 -0.33 -4.72 -13.26
C ALA A 289 -0.66 -6.21 -13.21
N ALA A 290 -0.32 -6.90 -12.13
CA ALA A 290 -0.60 -8.32 -11.92
C ALA A 290 -2.11 -8.62 -11.92
N ARG A 291 -2.91 -7.85 -11.19
CA ARG A 291 -4.40 -7.97 -11.18
C ARG A 291 -4.99 -7.88 -12.59
N ARG A 292 -4.55 -6.89 -13.38
CA ARG A 292 -5.11 -6.63 -14.72
C ARG A 292 -4.65 -7.65 -15.75
N VAL A 293 -3.36 -8.02 -15.73
CA VAL A 293 -2.80 -9.02 -16.65
C VAL A 293 -3.37 -10.40 -16.38
N ARG A 294 -3.62 -10.77 -15.11
CA ARG A 294 -4.29 -12.02 -14.75
C ARG A 294 -5.64 -12.17 -15.46
N ILE A 295 -6.48 -11.13 -15.43
CA ILE A 295 -7.81 -11.16 -16.09
C ILE A 295 -7.65 -11.28 -17.61
N GLN A 296 -6.68 -10.56 -18.20
CA GLN A 296 -6.37 -10.67 -19.63
C GLN A 296 -5.92 -12.08 -20.03
N ALA A 297 -5.10 -12.74 -19.19
CA ALA A 297 -4.59 -14.08 -19.42
C ALA A 297 -5.68 -15.15 -19.29
N ILE A 298 -6.60 -15.02 -18.32
CA ILE A 298 -7.76 -15.92 -18.17
C ILE A 298 -8.60 -15.96 -19.45
N ALA A 299 -8.76 -14.82 -20.14
CA ALA A 299 -9.50 -14.76 -21.40
C ALA A 299 -8.81 -15.51 -22.56
N LYS A 300 -7.56 -15.95 -22.40
CA LYS A 300 -6.75 -16.63 -23.42
C LYS A 300 -6.56 -18.12 -23.20
N ILE A 301 -7.08 -18.66 -22.09
CA ILE A 301 -7.07 -20.10 -21.83
C ILE A 301 -7.90 -20.82 -22.91
N GLY A 302 -7.28 -21.74 -23.64
CA GLY A 302 -7.92 -22.52 -24.72
C GLY A 302 -8.20 -21.72 -26.01
N ASP A 303 -7.79 -20.45 -26.09
CA ASP A 303 -7.98 -19.62 -27.28
C ASP A 303 -6.87 -19.92 -28.31
N ARG A 304 -7.20 -20.69 -29.35
CA ARG A 304 -6.26 -21.04 -30.44
C ARG A 304 -5.67 -19.84 -31.19
N SER A 305 -6.22 -18.63 -31.04
CA SER A 305 -5.65 -17.43 -31.61
C SER A 305 -4.31 -17.06 -30.94
N LEU A 306 -4.12 -17.43 -29.67
CA LEU A 306 -2.83 -17.45 -29.00
C LEU A 306 -2.16 -18.80 -29.29
N ASN A 307 -1.23 -18.80 -30.23
CA ASN A 307 -0.40 -19.93 -30.63
C ASN A 307 1.06 -19.50 -30.88
N SER A 308 1.93 -20.45 -31.21
CA SER A 308 3.37 -20.27 -31.39
C SER A 308 3.80 -19.61 -32.71
N THR A 309 2.86 -19.25 -33.59
CA THR A 309 3.21 -18.55 -34.83
C THR A 309 3.66 -17.11 -34.56
N PRO A 310 4.62 -16.57 -35.34
CA PRO A 310 5.11 -15.20 -35.13
C PRO A 310 4.02 -14.13 -35.16
N ALA A 311 3.03 -14.27 -36.04
CA ALA A 311 1.91 -13.33 -36.16
C ALA A 311 1.01 -13.34 -34.90
N SER A 312 0.71 -14.53 -34.37
CA SER A 312 -0.01 -14.69 -33.11
C SER A 312 0.76 -14.05 -31.95
N ILE A 313 2.05 -14.37 -31.82
CA ILE A 313 2.91 -13.85 -30.76
C ILE A 313 2.95 -12.32 -30.80
N ALA A 314 3.17 -11.72 -31.98
CA ALA A 314 3.20 -10.26 -32.14
C ALA A 314 1.86 -9.60 -31.76
N SER A 315 0.75 -10.20 -32.17
CA SER A 315 -0.59 -9.72 -31.81
C SER A 315 -0.83 -9.81 -30.30
N HIS A 316 -0.43 -10.91 -29.65
CA HIS A 316 -0.62 -11.10 -28.22
C HIS A 316 0.34 -10.29 -27.35
N LYS A 317 1.56 -9.99 -27.81
CA LYS A 317 2.42 -8.97 -27.18
C LYS A 317 1.73 -7.62 -27.16
N THR A 318 1.05 -7.26 -28.25
CA THR A 318 0.22 -6.05 -28.32
C THR A 318 -1.00 -6.13 -27.38
N TYR A 319 -1.60 -7.30 -27.23
CA TYR A 319 -2.72 -7.50 -26.30
C TYR A 319 -2.28 -7.31 -24.83
N PHE A 320 -1.24 -8.00 -24.36
CA PHE A 320 -0.79 -7.93 -22.97
C PHE A 320 -0.11 -6.60 -22.62
N SER A 321 0.53 -5.92 -23.59
CA SER A 321 1.06 -4.56 -23.37
C SER A 321 -0.02 -3.50 -23.17
N ARG A 322 -1.30 -3.80 -23.41
CA ARG A 322 -2.42 -2.86 -23.17
C ARG A 322 -2.43 -2.33 -21.75
N THR A 323 -2.23 -3.20 -20.75
CA THR A 323 -2.22 -2.81 -19.33
C THR A 323 -1.17 -1.74 -19.06
N LEU A 324 0.07 -1.96 -19.52
CA LEU A 324 1.17 -1.02 -19.31
C LEU A 324 0.96 0.28 -20.08
N ARG A 325 0.39 0.23 -21.29
CA ARG A 325 0.04 1.43 -22.07
C ARG A 325 -1.07 2.27 -21.43
N GLU A 326 -2.03 1.63 -20.77
CA GLU A 326 -3.08 2.35 -20.02
C GLU A 326 -2.52 3.01 -18.77
N MET A 327 -1.66 2.28 -18.04
CA MET A 327 -0.97 2.79 -16.85
C MET A 327 0.04 3.89 -17.19
N SER A 328 0.57 3.93 -18.41
CA SER A 328 1.56 4.93 -18.84
C SER A 328 0.97 6.25 -19.36
N ARG A 329 -0.35 6.41 -19.36
CA ARG A 329 -0.99 7.63 -19.88
C ARG A 329 -0.66 8.80 -18.96
N SER A 330 0.09 9.76 -19.49
CA SER A 330 0.29 11.06 -18.85
C SER A 330 -0.77 12.06 -19.32
N THR A 331 -1.01 13.07 -18.50
CA THR A 331 -1.85 14.23 -18.85
C THR A 331 -1.09 15.51 -18.62
N GLN A 332 -1.27 16.51 -19.48
CA GLN A 332 -0.67 17.82 -19.30
C GLN A 332 -1.76 18.87 -19.14
N ILE A 333 -1.65 19.72 -18.12
CA ILE A 333 -2.56 20.84 -17.88
C ILE A 333 -1.70 22.08 -17.67
N ASN A 334 -1.90 23.11 -18.50
CA ASN A 334 -1.16 24.38 -18.43
C ASN A 334 0.37 24.20 -18.35
N GLY A 335 0.92 23.29 -19.17
CA GLY A 335 2.36 22.99 -19.19
C GLY A 335 2.85 22.06 -18.07
N VAL A 336 2.04 21.80 -17.04
CA VAL A 336 2.37 20.86 -15.95
C VAL A 336 2.03 19.44 -16.39
N THR A 337 3.06 18.59 -16.49
CA THR A 337 2.90 17.17 -16.81
C THR A 337 2.59 16.38 -15.54
N PHE A 338 1.49 15.63 -15.58
CA PHE A 338 1.15 14.59 -14.63
C PHE A 338 1.56 13.25 -15.27
N PRO A 339 2.65 12.62 -14.80
CA PRO A 339 3.11 11.36 -15.36
C PRO A 339 2.08 10.25 -15.13
N GLY A 340 2.11 9.23 -15.99
CA GLY A 340 1.40 7.99 -15.73
C GLY A 340 2.03 7.21 -14.58
N GLU A 341 1.40 6.11 -14.18
CA GLU A 341 1.88 5.22 -13.12
C GLU A 341 3.19 4.51 -13.51
N VAL A 342 3.40 4.27 -14.81
CA VAL A 342 4.60 3.63 -15.36
C VAL A 342 5.07 4.34 -16.62
N LYS A 343 6.34 4.19 -16.97
CA LYS A 343 6.86 4.61 -18.28
C LYS A 343 6.19 3.79 -19.39
N PRO A 344 5.98 4.36 -20.59
CA PRO A 344 5.47 3.62 -21.73
C PRO A 344 6.29 2.34 -21.99
N PRO A 345 5.64 1.19 -22.26
CA PRO A 345 6.36 -0.04 -22.54
C PRO A 345 7.16 0.09 -23.84
N LYS A 346 8.37 -0.47 -23.84
CA LYS A 346 9.29 -0.54 -24.98
C LYS A 346 9.18 -1.90 -25.67
N ALA A 347 9.74 -2.00 -26.87
CA ALA A 347 9.91 -3.29 -27.53
C ALA A 347 10.75 -4.23 -26.63
N GLY A 348 10.27 -5.47 -26.46
CA GLY A 348 10.91 -6.47 -25.58
C GLY A 348 10.35 -6.50 -24.14
N ASP A 349 9.56 -5.50 -23.72
CA ASP A 349 8.97 -5.49 -22.37
C ASP A 349 7.90 -6.54 -22.17
N VAL A 350 7.29 -6.99 -23.26
CA VAL A 350 6.37 -8.11 -23.27
C VAL A 350 6.94 -9.17 -24.18
N ASP A 351 7.23 -10.34 -23.61
CA ASP A 351 7.70 -11.48 -24.36
C ASP A 351 6.82 -12.71 -24.13
N ILE A 352 6.70 -13.55 -25.16
CA ILE A 352 5.86 -14.75 -25.13
C ILE A 352 6.67 -15.90 -25.70
N SER A 353 6.89 -16.93 -24.90
CA SER A 353 7.56 -18.16 -25.30
C SER A 353 6.68 -19.37 -25.03
N TRP A 354 6.63 -20.30 -25.97
CA TRP A 354 5.92 -21.57 -25.79
C TRP A 354 6.91 -22.62 -25.32
N ALA A 355 6.61 -23.27 -24.20
CA ALA A 355 7.40 -24.40 -23.71
C ALA A 355 7.02 -25.69 -24.45
N ASP A 356 5.72 -25.88 -24.70
CA ASP A 356 5.16 -27.01 -25.43
C ASP A 356 3.84 -26.58 -26.13
N ALA A 357 3.00 -27.52 -26.56
CA ALA A 357 1.76 -27.23 -27.28
C ALA A 357 0.63 -26.65 -26.39
N GLU A 358 0.74 -26.78 -25.06
CA GLU A 358 -0.29 -26.41 -24.09
C GLU A 358 0.21 -25.36 -23.09
N THR A 359 1.53 -25.22 -22.94
CA THR A 359 2.19 -24.34 -21.97
C THR A 359 2.85 -23.14 -22.63
N VAL A 360 2.43 -21.93 -22.23
CA VAL A 360 2.98 -20.66 -22.68
C VAL A 360 3.44 -19.81 -21.48
N HIS A 361 4.61 -19.20 -21.62
CA HIS A 361 5.15 -18.22 -20.68
C HIS A 361 5.02 -16.82 -21.26
N ILE A 362 4.56 -15.89 -20.43
CA ILE A 362 4.39 -14.47 -20.78
C ILE A 362 5.17 -13.66 -19.77
N TYR A 363 6.16 -12.91 -20.23
CA TYR A 363 7.02 -12.07 -19.41
C TYR A 363 6.63 -10.61 -19.61
N LEU A 364 6.55 -9.85 -18.52
CA LEU A 364 6.26 -8.42 -18.55
C LEU A 364 7.28 -7.65 -17.72
N VAL A 365 7.75 -6.51 -18.25
CA VAL A 365 8.63 -5.58 -17.53
C VAL A 365 7.85 -4.32 -17.19
N VAL A 366 7.70 -4.06 -15.89
CA VAL A 366 7.07 -2.84 -15.35
C VAL A 366 8.18 -1.82 -15.05
N ARG A 367 8.03 -0.58 -15.50
CA ARG A 367 9.02 0.48 -15.24
C ARG A 367 8.37 1.72 -14.63
N PRO A 368 8.61 2.04 -13.35
CA PRO A 368 8.08 3.25 -12.75
C PRO A 368 8.80 4.51 -13.26
N TYR A 369 8.20 5.67 -13.00
CA TYR A 369 8.89 6.96 -13.07
C TYR A 369 9.70 7.21 -11.79
N GLU A 370 10.73 8.04 -11.90
CA GLU A 370 11.52 8.50 -10.78
C GLU A 370 10.69 9.40 -9.85
N SER A 371 10.80 9.19 -8.53
CA SER A 371 10.17 10.02 -7.50
C SER A 371 11.26 10.51 -6.53
N PRO A 372 11.79 11.75 -6.69
CA PRO A 372 12.90 12.22 -5.86
C PRO A 372 12.46 12.39 -4.40
N LYS A 373 13.19 11.75 -3.47
CA LYS A 373 13.02 11.88 -2.01
C LYS A 373 14.12 12.71 -1.36
N SER A 374 15.21 12.95 -2.10
CA SER A 374 16.33 13.82 -1.73
C SER A 374 16.73 14.65 -2.94
N ILE A 375 17.04 15.93 -2.71
CA ILE A 375 17.42 16.89 -3.75
C ILE A 375 18.63 17.66 -3.25
N THR A 376 19.72 17.63 -4.02
CA THR A 376 20.92 18.44 -3.78
C THR A 376 20.98 19.56 -4.81
N VAL A 377 21.03 20.81 -4.37
CA VAL A 377 21.22 21.98 -5.22
C VAL A 377 22.57 22.62 -4.88
N SER A 378 23.46 22.74 -5.86
CA SER A 378 24.76 23.41 -5.72
C SER A 378 24.71 24.75 -6.44
N ILE A 379 24.96 25.82 -5.71
CA ILE A 379 24.96 27.20 -6.25
C ILE A 379 26.41 27.68 -6.31
N MET A 380 26.86 28.04 -7.51
CA MET A 380 28.16 28.67 -7.72
C MET A 380 27.97 30.17 -7.97
N LEU A 381 28.81 30.97 -7.35
CA LEU A 381 28.89 32.40 -7.62
C LEU A 381 29.79 32.62 -8.84
N ASP A 382 29.24 33.11 -9.94
CA ASP A 382 30.01 33.59 -11.09
C ASP A 382 30.08 35.13 -11.04
N THR A 383 31.30 35.67 -10.95
CA THR A 383 31.57 37.12 -10.98
C THR A 383 32.35 37.51 -12.23
N SER A 384 32.40 36.66 -13.26
CA SER A 384 33.00 37.06 -14.53
C SER A 384 32.16 38.19 -15.14
N LEU A 385 32.84 39.27 -15.54
CA LEU A 385 32.23 40.33 -16.34
C LEU A 385 32.10 39.78 -17.76
N GLU A 386 30.89 39.73 -18.32
CA GLU A 386 30.71 39.46 -19.75
C GLU A 386 31.60 40.42 -20.54
N ALA A 387 32.59 39.88 -21.26
CA ALA A 387 33.53 40.65 -22.08
C ALA A 387 33.05 40.76 -23.53
#